data_AF-A0A521JUW4-F1
#
_entry.id   AF-A0A521JUW4-F1
#
_cell.length_a   1.000
_cell.length_b   1.000
_cell.length_c   1.000
_cell.angle_alpha   90.00
_cell.angle_beta   90.00
_cell.angle_gamma   90.00
#
_symmetry.space_group_name_H-M   'P 1'
#
loop_
_entity.id
_entity.type
_entity.pdbx_description
1 polymer ?
#
loop_
_entity_poly.entity_id
_entity_poly.type
_entity_poly.pdbx_seq_one_letter_code
_entity_poly.pdbx_strand_id
1 'polypeptide(L)'
;MPIEFTQLLLPALVSAVLVFIASSLVHMVIKWHSSDYRKLPNEDEVRAVLNRGGATAGQYVTPHCKDSKSMEDPVQQQKMKDGPIAVLWLRQPGPMKLGPFLGKWFAYTFVLSLAAGYVASITCMTGAPYETVFRIVSVAAWLGYAGMGPTYGIWKGQPWKAIAKETVDGLVYALLTAGAFGWLWPG
;
A
#
# COMPACT_ATOMS: atom_id res chain seq x y z
N MET A 1 6.51 34.59 0.10
CA MET A 1 5.25 34.51 0.87
C MET A 1 5.16 33.11 1.46
N PRO A 2 4.49 32.86 2.59
CA PRO A 2 4.15 31.51 2.98
C PRO A 2 3.25 30.86 1.91
N ILE A 3 3.36 29.54 1.76
CA ILE A 3 2.49 28.76 0.86
C ILE A 3 1.17 28.50 1.61
N GLU A 4 0.05 28.90 1.01
CA GLU A 4 -1.28 28.60 1.54
C GLU A 4 -1.67 27.16 1.19
N PHE A 5 -2.35 26.46 2.10
CA PHE A 5 -2.72 25.05 1.90
C PHE A 5 -3.60 24.84 0.65
N THR A 6 -4.46 25.81 0.33
CA THR A 6 -5.33 25.76 -0.86
C THR A 6 -4.54 25.74 -2.17
N GLN A 7 -3.33 26.30 -2.19
CA GLN A 7 -2.46 26.27 -3.36
C GLN A 7 -1.89 24.87 -3.65
N LEU A 8 -1.96 23.95 -2.68
CA LEU A 8 -1.53 22.57 -2.83
C LEU A 8 -2.61 21.66 -3.45
N LEU A 9 -3.87 22.12 -3.53
CA LEU A 9 -4.98 21.31 -4.03
C LEU A 9 -4.82 20.93 -5.50
N LEU A 10 -4.42 21.89 -6.34
CA LEU A 10 -4.21 21.65 -7.77
C LEU A 10 -3.05 20.67 -8.04
N PRO A 11 -1.82 20.88 -7.53
CA PRO A 11 -0.74 19.90 -7.72
C PRO A 11 -1.08 18.53 -7.15
N ALA A 12 -1.77 18.46 -6.01
CA ALA A 12 -2.21 17.19 -5.43
C ALA A 12 -3.24 16.46 -6.31
N LEU A 13 -4.19 17.19 -6.91
CA LEU A 13 -5.18 16.61 -7.81
C LEU A 13 -4.53 16.08 -9.08
N VAL A 14 -3.62 16.87 -9.68
CA VAL A 14 -2.84 16.44 -10.85
C VAL A 14 -2.00 15.21 -10.52
N SER A 15 -1.35 15.20 -9.36
CA SER A 15 -0.60 14.03 -8.85
C SER A 15 -1.48 12.78 -8.77
N ALA A 16 -2.66 12.89 -8.14
CA ALA A 16 -3.59 11.78 -7.98
C ALA A 16 -4.04 11.21 -9.34
N VAL A 17 -4.32 12.08 -10.33
CA VAL A 17 -4.67 11.66 -11.69
C VAL A 17 -3.50 10.91 -12.36
N LEU A 18 -2.29 11.46 -12.29
CA LEU A 18 -1.11 10.84 -12.89
C LEU A 18 -0.81 9.47 -12.26
N VAL A 19 -0.85 9.37 -10.93
CA VAL A 19 -0.66 8.12 -10.20
C VAL A 19 -1.76 7.12 -10.52
N PHE A 20 -3.02 7.56 -10.61
CA PHE A 20 -4.14 6.70 -10.96
C PHE A 20 -3.98 6.09 -12.36
N ILE A 21 -3.54 6.88 -13.34
CA ILE A 21 -3.25 6.41 -14.70
C ILE A 21 -2.09 5.41 -14.67
N ALA A 22 -0.96 5.75 -14.05
CA ALA A 22 0.21 4.87 -13.96
C ALA A 22 -0.14 3.54 -13.29
N SER A 23 -0.84 3.59 -12.17
CA SER A 23 -1.30 2.41 -11.44
C SER A 23 -2.26 1.55 -12.27
N SER A 24 -3.19 2.18 -13.01
CA SER A 24 -4.08 1.44 -13.92
C SER A 24 -3.30 0.71 -15.01
N LEU A 25 -2.28 1.35 -15.60
CA LEU A 25 -1.41 0.71 -16.58
C LEU A 25 -0.68 -0.51 -15.99
N VAL A 26 -0.06 -0.34 -14.82
CA VAL A 26 0.71 -1.40 -14.15
C VAL A 26 -0.16 -2.60 -13.78
N HIS A 27 -1.31 -2.36 -13.14
CA HIS A 27 -2.13 -3.43 -12.58
C HIS A 27 -3.15 -4.02 -13.55
N MET A 28 -3.71 -3.23 -14.47
CA MET A 28 -4.80 -3.68 -15.34
C MET A 28 -4.34 -4.03 -16.75
N VAL A 29 -3.37 -3.29 -17.30
CA VAL A 29 -2.89 -3.47 -18.69
C VAL A 29 -1.67 -4.40 -18.71
N ILE A 30 -0.60 -4.01 -18.02
CA ILE A 30 0.67 -4.75 -17.96
C ILE A 30 0.53 -6.01 -17.09
N LYS A 31 -0.32 -5.95 -16.06
CA LYS A 31 -0.55 -7.04 -15.09
C LYS A 31 0.74 -7.45 -14.37
N TRP A 32 1.60 -6.49 -14.06
CA TRP A 32 2.91 -6.67 -13.43
C TRP A 32 2.87 -7.53 -12.14
N HIS A 33 1.77 -7.43 -11.40
CA HIS A 33 1.53 -8.12 -10.13
C HIS A 33 0.74 -9.43 -10.24
N SER A 34 0.31 -9.87 -11.42
CA SER A 34 -0.54 -11.07 -11.53
C SER A 34 0.14 -12.33 -11.00
N SER A 35 1.46 -12.42 -11.13
CA SER A 35 2.27 -13.54 -10.63
C SER A 35 2.41 -13.58 -9.11
N ASP A 36 2.05 -12.50 -8.43
CA ASP A 36 2.27 -12.36 -6.99
C ASP A 36 1.15 -13.09 -6.21
N TYR A 37 0.02 -13.33 -6.88
CA TYR A 37 -1.11 -14.09 -6.36
C TYR A 37 -1.04 -15.53 -6.86
N ARG A 38 -1.18 -16.48 -5.94
CA ARG A 38 -1.19 -17.92 -6.25
C ARG A 38 -2.49 -18.56 -5.79
N LYS A 39 -3.04 -19.42 -6.65
CA LYS A 39 -4.15 -20.29 -6.28
C LYS A 39 -3.66 -21.35 -5.29
N LEU A 40 -4.44 -21.62 -4.25
CA LEU A 40 -4.19 -22.77 -3.37
C LEU A 40 -4.43 -24.08 -4.14
N PRO A 41 -3.55 -25.09 -4.04
CA PRO A 41 -3.73 -26.36 -4.76
C PRO A 41 -5.08 -27.03 -4.49
N ASN A 42 -5.59 -26.96 -3.26
CA ASN A 42 -6.88 -27.48 -2.81
C ASN A 42 -7.84 -26.36 -2.38
N GLU A 43 -7.93 -25.27 -3.16
CA GLU A 43 -8.71 -24.06 -2.86
C GLU A 43 -10.15 -24.35 -2.38
N ASP A 44 -10.90 -25.22 -3.06
CA ASP A 44 -12.31 -25.47 -2.74
C ASP A 44 -12.49 -26.12 -1.37
N GLU A 45 -11.58 -27.02 -0.99
CA GLU A 45 -11.58 -27.68 0.33
C GLU A 45 -11.25 -26.67 1.43
N VAL A 46 -10.19 -25.87 1.24
CA VAL A 46 -9.79 -24.84 2.21
C VAL A 46 -10.92 -23.83 2.42
N ARG A 47 -11.57 -23.38 1.34
CA ARG A 47 -12.72 -22.47 1.40
C ARG A 47 -13.89 -23.10 2.15
N ALA A 48 -14.21 -24.36 1.89
CA ALA A 48 -15.29 -25.06 2.58
C ALA A 48 -15.03 -25.20 4.09
N VAL A 49 -13.79 -25.48 4.50
CA VAL A 49 -13.40 -25.55 5.92
C VAL A 49 -13.53 -24.20 6.60
N LEU A 50 -13.01 -23.12 5.99
CA LEU A 50 -13.10 -21.77 6.57
C LEU A 50 -14.56 -21.32 6.74
N ASN A 51 -15.41 -21.60 5.75
CA ASN A 51 -16.84 -21.29 5.80
C ASN A 51 -17.56 -22.10 6.89
N ARG A 52 -17.33 -23.42 6.95
CA ARG A 52 -17.93 -24.28 7.99
C ARG A 52 -17.46 -23.91 9.40
N GLY A 53 -16.21 -23.46 9.53
CA GLY A 53 -15.65 -22.97 10.78
C GLY A 53 -16.22 -21.62 11.24
N GLY A 54 -17.06 -20.97 10.43
CA GLY A 54 -17.69 -19.70 10.79
C GLY A 54 -16.72 -18.51 10.79
N ALA A 55 -15.59 -18.60 10.08
CA ALA A 55 -14.65 -17.49 9.98
C ALA A 55 -15.28 -16.31 9.21
N THR A 56 -15.27 -15.12 9.81
CA THR A 56 -15.85 -13.90 9.23
C THR A 56 -14.75 -12.99 8.69
N ALA A 57 -15.10 -11.82 8.15
CA ALA A 57 -14.11 -10.86 7.69
C ALA A 57 -13.24 -10.38 8.88
N GLY A 58 -11.93 -10.44 8.72
CA GLY A 58 -10.99 -10.14 9.80
C GLY A 58 -9.55 -10.51 9.47
N GLN A 59 -8.66 -10.26 10.44
CA GLN A 59 -7.27 -10.69 10.39
C GLN A 59 -7.09 -11.88 11.33
N TYR A 60 -6.57 -12.98 10.80
CA TYR A 60 -6.28 -14.20 11.55
C TYR A 60 -4.80 -14.54 11.39
N VAL A 61 -4.24 -15.21 12.40
CA VAL A 61 -2.94 -15.84 12.32
C VAL A 61 -3.10 -17.31 12.70
N THR A 62 -2.39 -18.20 12.02
CA THR A 62 -2.38 -19.63 12.34
C THR A 62 -0.94 -20.13 12.35
N PRO A 63 -0.53 -20.92 13.36
CA PRO A 63 -1.22 -21.12 14.65
C PRO A 63 -1.39 -19.81 15.44
N HIS A 64 -2.55 -19.61 16.08
CA HIS A 64 -2.82 -18.42 16.90
C HIS A 64 -2.30 -18.61 18.33
N CYS A 65 -1.42 -17.73 18.79
CA CYS A 65 -0.99 -17.64 20.19
C CYS A 65 -1.78 -16.52 20.88
N LYS A 66 -2.41 -16.81 22.02
CA LYS A 66 -3.23 -15.82 22.75
C LYS A 66 -2.37 -14.80 23.49
N ASP A 67 -1.23 -15.22 24.00
CA ASP A 67 -0.28 -14.41 24.75
C ASP A 67 1.14 -14.98 24.65
N SER A 68 2.13 -14.26 25.19
CA SER A 68 3.53 -14.67 25.16
C SER A 68 3.78 -15.99 25.90
N LYS A 69 3.01 -16.31 26.96
CA LYS A 69 3.16 -17.57 27.70
C LYS A 69 2.79 -18.77 26.83
N SER A 70 1.76 -18.63 26.00
CA SER A 70 1.37 -19.69 25.05
C SER A 70 2.44 -20.00 23.99
N MET A 71 3.44 -19.13 23.79
CA MET A 71 4.55 -19.41 22.86
C MET A 71 5.59 -20.38 23.43
N GLU A 72 5.66 -20.50 24.76
CA GLU A 72 6.58 -21.42 25.44
C GLU A 72 5.98 -22.83 25.56
N ASP A 73 4.67 -22.99 25.35
CA ASP A 73 3.97 -24.27 25.40
C ASP A 73 4.51 -25.22 24.28
N PRO A 74 5.06 -26.40 24.65
CA PRO A 74 5.52 -27.38 23.68
C PRO A 74 4.47 -27.79 22.64
N VAL A 75 3.18 -27.82 23.01
CA VAL A 75 2.08 -28.15 22.09
C VAL A 75 1.95 -27.06 21.02
N GLN A 76 2.06 -25.79 21.41
CA GLN A 76 1.98 -24.67 20.48
C GLN A 76 3.23 -24.60 19.59
N GLN A 77 4.41 -24.85 20.15
CA GLN A 77 5.65 -24.95 19.37
C GLN A 77 5.58 -26.09 18.35
N GLN A 78 4.96 -27.21 18.71
CA GLN A 78 4.78 -28.32 17.78
C GLN A 78 3.87 -27.91 16.61
N LYS A 79 2.74 -27.23 16.86
CA LYS A 79 1.89 -26.68 15.79
C LYS A 79 2.64 -25.70 14.87
N MET A 80 3.54 -24.88 15.43
CA MET A 80 4.38 -23.99 14.64
C MET A 80 5.36 -24.75 13.74
N LYS A 81 5.95 -25.84 14.24
CA LYS A 81 6.84 -26.73 13.47
C LYS A 81 6.09 -27.48 12.37
N ASP A 82 4.91 -27.99 12.68
CA ASP A 82 4.08 -28.75 11.74
C ASP A 82 3.47 -27.84 10.67
N GLY A 83 3.16 -26.60 11.02
CA GLY A 83 2.57 -25.61 10.14
C GLY A 83 1.13 -25.95 9.72
N PRO A 84 0.59 -25.25 8.70
CA PRO A 84 1.17 -24.08 8.05
C PRO A 84 1.17 -22.85 8.98
N ILE A 85 2.19 -22.00 8.83
CA ILE A 85 2.24 -20.66 9.46
C ILE A 85 1.73 -19.64 8.46
N ALA A 86 0.66 -18.91 8.81
CA ALA A 86 0.07 -17.93 7.91
C ALA A 86 -0.60 -16.76 8.64
N VAL A 87 -0.59 -15.59 7.98
CA VAL A 87 -1.48 -14.47 8.26
C VAL A 87 -2.57 -14.45 7.19
N LEU A 88 -3.83 -14.41 7.60
CA LEU A 88 -4.99 -14.47 6.71
C LEU A 88 -5.82 -13.19 6.87
N TRP A 89 -6.13 -12.55 5.75
CA TRP A 89 -7.10 -11.45 5.70
C TRP A 89 -8.36 -11.90 4.98
N LEU A 90 -9.40 -12.18 5.76
CA LEU A 90 -10.70 -12.56 5.21
C LEU A 90 -11.52 -11.31 4.95
N ARG A 91 -12.19 -11.31 3.80
CA ARG A 91 -13.07 -10.21 3.36
C ARG A 91 -14.50 -10.68 3.35
N GLN A 92 -15.43 -9.73 3.47
CA GLN A 92 -16.86 -10.04 3.42
C GLN A 92 -17.22 -10.78 2.13
N PRO A 93 -18.05 -11.84 2.20
CA PRO A 93 -18.43 -12.61 1.02
C PRO A 93 -19.26 -11.74 0.07
N GLY A 94 -19.03 -11.90 -1.22
CA GLY A 94 -19.77 -11.19 -2.26
C GLY A 94 -18.97 -10.95 -3.53
N PRO A 95 -19.62 -10.44 -4.58
CA PRO A 95 -18.95 -10.12 -5.84
C PRO A 95 -17.92 -9.00 -5.64
N MET A 96 -16.80 -9.11 -6.36
CA MET A 96 -15.80 -8.04 -6.39
C MET A 96 -16.34 -6.84 -7.17
N LYS A 97 -16.66 -5.75 -6.47
CA LYS A 97 -17.01 -4.47 -7.09
C LYS A 97 -15.76 -3.59 -7.15
N LEU A 98 -15.21 -3.37 -8.34
CA LEU A 98 -13.95 -2.65 -8.51
C LEU A 98 -14.06 -1.15 -8.19
N GLY A 99 -15.19 -0.51 -8.54
CA GLY A 99 -15.40 0.93 -8.38
C GLY A 99 -15.06 1.51 -7.00
N PRO A 100 -15.56 0.93 -5.89
CA PRO A 100 -15.22 1.38 -4.54
C PRO A 100 -13.72 1.32 -4.21
N PHE A 101 -12.95 0.37 -4.77
CA PHE A 101 -11.50 0.34 -4.56
C PHE A 101 -10.80 1.43 -5.32
N LEU A 102 -11.19 1.65 -6.58
CA LEU A 102 -10.62 2.72 -7.41
C LEU A 102 -10.88 4.09 -6.79
N GLY A 103 -12.09 4.32 -6.27
CA GLY A 103 -12.42 5.56 -5.55
C GLY A 103 -11.58 5.75 -4.28
N LYS A 104 -11.43 4.70 -3.46
CA LYS A 104 -10.56 4.76 -2.26
C LYS A 104 -9.09 4.96 -2.62
N TRP A 105 -8.62 4.32 -3.68
CA TRP A 105 -7.25 4.47 -4.18
C TRP A 105 -7.00 5.91 -4.65
N PHE A 106 -7.88 6.47 -5.47
CA PHE A 106 -7.78 7.86 -5.90
C PHE A 106 -7.76 8.82 -4.71
N ALA A 107 -8.72 8.66 -3.77
CA ALA A 107 -8.77 9.48 -2.56
C ALA A 107 -7.49 9.36 -1.72
N TYR A 108 -6.94 8.16 -1.56
CA TYR A 108 -5.68 7.94 -0.85
C TYR A 108 -4.50 8.64 -1.54
N THR A 109 -4.34 8.49 -2.86
CA THR A 109 -3.25 9.15 -3.61
C THR A 109 -3.34 10.68 -3.51
N PHE A 110 -4.55 11.23 -3.51
CA PHE A 110 -4.79 12.66 -3.31
C PHE A 110 -4.41 13.12 -1.90
N VAL A 111 -4.87 12.42 -0.86
CA VAL A 111 -4.53 12.75 0.53
C VAL A 111 -3.04 12.62 0.80
N LEU A 112 -2.39 11.58 0.28
CA LEU A 112 -0.94 11.42 0.41
C LEU A 112 -0.19 12.53 -0.33
N SER A 113 -0.67 12.93 -1.51
CA SER A 113 -0.09 14.05 -2.28
C SER A 113 -0.20 15.37 -1.51
N LEU A 114 -1.33 15.64 -0.83
CA LEU A 114 -1.47 16.80 0.05
C LEU A 114 -0.50 16.75 1.23
N ALA A 115 -0.32 15.59 1.86
CA ALA A 115 0.63 15.43 2.95
C ALA A 115 2.09 15.68 2.49
N ALA A 116 2.47 15.13 1.33
CA ALA A 116 3.80 15.38 0.74
C ALA A 116 3.99 16.86 0.36
N GLY A 117 2.97 17.48 -0.23
CA GLY A 117 2.96 18.92 -0.53
C GLY A 117 3.08 19.79 0.71
N TYR A 118 2.43 19.40 1.82
CA TYR A 118 2.55 20.09 3.10
C TYR A 118 3.97 20.01 3.68
N VAL A 119 4.62 18.84 3.59
CA VAL A 119 6.04 18.71 3.98
C VAL A 119 6.93 19.65 3.14
N ALA A 120 6.64 19.76 1.84
CA ALA A 120 7.34 20.71 0.98
C ALA A 120 7.01 22.18 1.34
N SER A 121 5.78 22.50 1.72
CA SER A 121 5.36 23.89 1.99
C SER A 121 6.00 24.49 3.23
N ILE A 122 6.40 23.66 4.19
CA ILE A 122 7.11 24.11 5.41
C ILE A 122 8.64 24.14 5.23
N THR A 123 9.15 23.67 4.09
CA THR A 123 10.60 23.61 3.78
C THR A 123 10.99 24.47 2.58
N CYS A 124 10.05 24.78 1.69
CA CYS A 124 10.24 25.55 0.47
C CYS A 124 9.41 26.85 0.49
N MET A 125 9.97 27.91 -0.08
CA MET A 125 9.25 29.17 -0.29
C MET A 125 8.48 29.16 -1.63
N THR A 126 7.57 30.13 -1.80
CA THR A 126 7.01 30.48 -3.12
C THR A 126 8.12 30.65 -4.16
N GLY A 127 7.95 30.10 -5.36
CA GLY A 127 8.91 30.18 -6.47
C GLY A 127 10.16 29.33 -6.26
N ALA A 128 10.15 28.38 -5.32
CA ALA A 128 11.26 27.46 -5.14
C ALA A 128 11.57 26.70 -6.44
N PRO A 129 12.86 26.45 -6.75
CA PRO A 129 13.24 25.71 -7.95
C PRO A 129 12.60 24.32 -8.00
N TYR A 130 12.21 23.90 -9.21
CA TYR A 130 11.63 22.58 -9.48
C TYR A 130 12.35 21.44 -8.74
N GLU A 131 13.68 21.40 -8.84
CA GLU A 131 14.49 20.31 -8.27
C GLU A 131 14.39 20.23 -6.74
N THR A 132 14.28 21.37 -6.06
CA THR A 132 14.17 21.44 -4.60
C THR A 132 12.85 20.83 -4.16
N VAL A 133 11.74 21.25 -4.78
CA VAL A 133 10.39 20.73 -4.52
C VAL A 133 10.35 19.24 -4.86
N PHE A 134 10.88 18.86 -6.02
CA PHE A 134 10.88 17.49 -6.50
C PHE A 134 11.55 16.54 -5.51
N ARG A 135 12.75 16.88 -5.03
CA ARG A 135 13.49 16.03 -4.06
C ARG A 135 12.68 15.79 -2.79
N ILE A 136 12.13 16.86 -2.20
CA ILE A 136 11.39 16.77 -0.94
C ILE A 136 10.10 15.97 -1.11
N VAL A 137 9.30 16.31 -2.12
CA VAL A 137 8.03 15.63 -2.39
C VAL A 137 8.26 14.17 -2.77
N SER A 138 9.31 13.85 -3.54
CA SER A 138 9.62 12.47 -3.93
C SER A 138 9.89 11.58 -2.72
N VAL A 139 10.68 12.06 -1.75
CA VAL A 139 11.01 11.27 -0.54
C VAL A 139 9.77 11.09 0.33
N ALA A 140 9.03 12.18 0.58
CA ALA A 140 7.82 12.15 1.39
C ALA A 140 6.75 11.21 0.79
N ALA A 141 6.49 11.33 -0.52
CA ALA A 141 5.53 10.48 -1.20
C ALA A 141 6.00 9.02 -1.28
N TRP A 142 7.30 8.77 -1.51
CA TRP A 142 7.83 7.41 -1.59
C TRP A 142 7.71 6.65 -0.27
N LEU A 143 7.98 7.32 0.85
CA LEU A 143 7.74 6.74 2.18
C LEU A 143 6.27 6.39 2.40
N GLY A 144 5.35 7.21 1.89
CA GLY A 144 3.91 6.91 1.94
C GLY A 144 3.50 5.71 1.09
N TYR A 145 3.96 5.64 -0.16
CA TYR A 145 3.58 4.58 -1.09
C TYR A 145 4.27 3.23 -0.79
N ALA A 146 5.54 3.24 -0.36
CA ALA A 146 6.36 2.04 -0.24
C ALA A 146 6.73 1.66 1.20
N GLY A 147 6.59 2.57 2.17
CA GLY A 147 7.14 2.40 3.52
C GLY A 147 6.59 1.19 4.31
N MET A 148 5.40 0.71 3.97
CA MET A 148 4.80 -0.46 4.63
C MET A 148 5.37 -1.81 4.18
N GLY A 149 5.98 -1.89 2.99
CA GLY A 149 6.45 -3.15 2.40
C GLY A 149 7.36 -3.97 3.33
N PRO A 150 8.46 -3.40 3.85
CA PRO A 150 9.35 -4.12 4.77
C PRO A 150 8.63 -4.64 6.02
N THR A 151 7.66 -3.90 6.56
CA THR A 151 6.91 -4.36 7.75
C THR A 151 6.08 -5.60 7.44
N TYR A 152 5.50 -5.71 6.24
CA TYR A 152 4.75 -6.90 5.84
C TYR A 152 5.67 -8.09 5.55
N GLY A 153 6.87 -7.84 5.00
CA GLY A 153 7.89 -8.88 4.82
C GLY A 153 8.37 -9.45 6.16
N ILE A 154 8.71 -8.58 7.11
CA ILE A 154 9.25 -8.96 8.43
C ILE A 154 8.18 -9.65 9.28
N TRP A 155 6.99 -9.07 9.38
CA TRP A 155 6.00 -9.48 10.39
C TRP A 155 4.88 -10.36 9.85
N LYS A 156 4.64 -10.38 8.54
CA LYS A 156 3.48 -11.07 7.95
C LYS A 156 3.85 -12.08 6.87
N GLY A 157 5.15 -12.24 6.57
CA GLY A 157 5.65 -13.22 5.61
C GLY A 157 5.28 -12.92 4.15
N GLN A 158 4.96 -11.66 3.80
CA GLN A 158 4.75 -11.31 2.40
C GLN A 158 6.05 -11.53 1.60
N PRO A 159 6.01 -12.17 0.42
CA PRO A 159 7.22 -12.45 -0.35
C PRO A 159 7.98 -11.18 -0.72
N TRP A 160 9.29 -11.15 -0.45
CA TRP A 160 10.18 -10.02 -0.77
C TRP A 160 10.17 -9.63 -2.25
N LYS A 161 9.92 -10.58 -3.15
CA LYS A 161 9.76 -10.28 -4.59
C LYS A 161 8.55 -9.40 -4.86
N ALA A 162 7.42 -9.64 -4.19
CA ALA A 162 6.22 -8.81 -4.33
C ALA A 162 6.46 -7.42 -3.71
N ILE A 163 7.09 -7.37 -2.52
CA ILE A 163 7.47 -6.12 -1.86
C ILE A 163 8.39 -5.28 -2.74
N ALA A 164 9.37 -5.89 -3.40
CA ALA A 164 10.28 -5.18 -4.30
C ALA A 164 9.53 -4.56 -5.49
N LYS A 165 8.57 -5.27 -6.08
CA LYS A 165 7.71 -4.73 -7.14
C LYS A 165 6.86 -3.56 -6.63
N GLU A 166 6.19 -3.73 -5.50
CA GLU A 166 5.38 -2.66 -4.87
C GLU A 166 6.24 -1.43 -4.52
N THR A 167 7.50 -1.63 -4.15
CA THR A 167 8.45 -0.54 -3.87
C THR A 167 8.83 0.22 -5.14
N VAL A 168 8.99 -0.48 -6.27
CA VAL A 168 9.23 0.13 -7.59
C VAL A 168 8.01 0.92 -8.04
N ASP A 169 6.81 0.34 -7.92
CA ASP A 169 5.55 1.04 -8.17
C ASP A 169 5.46 2.32 -7.34
N GLY A 170 5.69 2.22 -6.02
CA GLY A 170 5.68 3.35 -5.12
C GLY A 170 6.71 4.43 -5.48
N LEU A 171 7.87 4.05 -6.00
CA LEU A 171 8.87 5.00 -6.51
C LEU A 171 8.34 5.73 -7.75
N VAL A 172 7.77 5.01 -8.73
CA VAL A 172 7.15 5.63 -9.91
C VAL A 172 6.07 6.62 -9.50
N TYR A 173 5.17 6.23 -8.58
CA TYR A 173 4.11 7.10 -8.10
C TYR A 173 4.65 8.34 -7.38
N ALA A 174 5.69 8.17 -6.56
CA ALA A 174 6.33 9.28 -5.87
C ALA A 174 7.00 10.28 -6.83
N LEU A 175 7.66 9.80 -7.88
CA LEU A 175 8.28 10.65 -8.90
C LEU A 175 7.22 11.42 -9.71
N LEU A 176 6.08 10.80 -10.02
CA LEU A 176 4.96 11.48 -10.69
C LEU A 176 4.35 12.57 -9.79
N THR A 177 4.12 12.26 -8.51
CA THR A 177 3.68 13.26 -7.52
C THR A 177 4.68 14.42 -7.43
N ALA A 178 5.97 14.11 -7.29
CA ALA A 178 7.03 15.11 -7.23
C ALA A 178 7.11 15.98 -8.50
N GLY A 179 6.95 15.37 -9.68
CA GLY A 179 6.92 16.09 -10.95
C GLY A 179 5.75 17.08 -11.04
N ALA A 180 4.55 16.66 -10.62
CA ALA A 180 3.39 17.54 -10.58
C ALA A 180 3.57 18.71 -9.61
N PHE A 181 4.11 18.45 -8.40
CA PHE A 181 4.39 19.52 -7.44
C PHE A 181 5.51 20.44 -7.88
N GLY A 182 6.60 19.93 -8.47
CA GLY A 182 7.66 20.76 -9.00
C GLY A 182 7.19 21.64 -10.16
N TRP A 183 6.29 21.12 -11.01
CA TRP A 183 5.71 21.87 -12.14
C TRP A 183 4.72 22.94 -11.69
N LEU A 184 3.84 22.62 -10.74
CA LEU A 184 2.74 23.49 -10.31
C LEU A 184 3.00 24.09 -8.93
N TRP A 185 4.28 24.21 -8.55
CA TRP A 185 4.65 24.83 -7.28
C TRP A 185 4.20 26.30 -7.31
N PRO A 186 3.63 26.83 -6.21
CA PRO A 186 3.17 28.22 -6.21
C PRO A 186 4.35 29.19 -6.37
N GLY A 187 4.27 30.07 -7.38
CA GLY A 187 5.25 31.14 -7.62
C GLY A 187 5.70 31.24 -9.06
#